data_AF-A0A7C1DAC2-F1
#
_entry.id   AF-A0A7C1DAC2-F1
#
_cell.length_a   1.000
_cell.length_b   1.000
_cell.length_c   1.000
_cell.angle_alpha   90.00
_cell.angle_beta   90.00
_cell.angle_gamma   90.00
#
_symmetry.space_group_name_H-M   'P 1'
#
loop_
_entity.id
_entity.type
_entity.pdbx_description
1 polymer ?
#
loop_
_entity_poly.entity_id
_entity_poly.type
_entity_poly.pdbx_seq_one_letter_code
_entity_poly.pdbx_strand_id
1 'polypeptide(L)'
;MPWPIEFLLFVIITVAAVVGLSVRNLLAAAVTFNIFSFMSASIMVSLGAIDVAFTEAVVGAGVVGVYGIIAILLTSRKSRD
;
A
#
# COMPACT_ATOMS: atom_id res chain seq x y z
N MET A 1 -20.74 13.15 5.24
CA MET A 1 -20.42 11.79 5.69
C MET A 1 -20.84 10.80 4.61
N PRO A 2 -20.08 10.68 3.51
CA PRO A 2 -20.32 9.64 2.53
C PRO A 2 -19.78 8.30 3.06
N TRP A 3 -20.30 7.84 4.21
CA TRP A 3 -19.90 6.62 4.94
C TRP A 3 -19.70 5.36 4.05
N PRO A 4 -20.37 5.19 2.89
CA PRO A 4 -20.08 4.08 1.99
C PRO A 4 -18.65 4.11 1.42
N ILE A 5 -18.08 5.30 1.20
CA ILE A 5 -16.75 5.46 0.63
C ILE A 5 -15.69 5.07 1.66
N GLU A 6 -15.76 5.59 2.89
CA GLU A 6 -14.79 5.22 3.93
C GLU A 6 -14.88 3.72 4.25
N PHE A 7 -16.09 3.17 4.32
CA PHE A 7 -16.29 1.73 4.51
C PHE A 7 -15.64 0.92 3.38
N LEU A 8 -15.83 1.32 2.12
CA LEU A 8 -15.18 0.67 0.98
C LEU A 8 -13.66 0.76 1.06
N LEU A 9 -13.10 1.91 1.43
CA LEU A 9 -11.65 2.08 1.60
C LEU A 9 -11.10 1.14 2.70
N PHE A 10 -11.80 1.00 3.82
CA PHE A 10 -11.42 0.06 4.88
C PHE A 10 -11.50 -1.41 4.45
N VAL A 11 -12.48 -1.77 3.61
CA VAL A 11 -12.53 -3.12 3.02
C VAL A 11 -11.35 -3.34 2.08
N ILE A 12 -11.06 -2.39 1.18
CA ILE A 12 -9.96 -2.49 0.22
C ILE A 12 -8.62 -2.63 0.94
N ILE A 13 -8.35 -1.80 1.96
CA ILE A 13 -7.07 -1.83 2.67
C ILE A 13 -6.91 -3.12 3.48
N THR A 14 -7.98 -3.66 4.05
CA THR A 14 -7.96 -4.94 4.78
C THR A 14 -7.66 -6.09 3.81
N VAL A 15 -8.30 -6.12 2.65
CA VAL A 15 -8.03 -7.13 1.61
C VAL A 15 -6.59 -7.00 1.10
N ALA A 16 -6.12 -5.79 0.83
CA ALA A 16 -4.73 -5.57 0.40
C ALA A 16 -3.73 -6.05 1.45
N ALA A 17 -3.98 -5.81 2.75
CA ALA A 17 -3.12 -6.31 3.83
C ALA A 17 -3.08 -7.85 3.86
N VAL A 18 -4.24 -8.50 3.83
CA VAL A 18 -4.33 -9.98 3.84
C VAL A 18 -3.65 -10.57 2.61
N VAL A 19 -3.91 -10.01 1.42
CA VAL A 19 -3.29 -10.47 0.18
C VAL A 19 -1.78 -10.28 0.26
N GLY A 20 -1.30 -9.08 0.64
CA GLY A 20 0.12 -8.76 0.71
C GLY A 20 0.91 -9.69 1.63
N LEU A 21 0.32 -10.09 2.76
CA LEU A 21 0.90 -11.07 3.68
C LEU A 21 0.84 -12.52 3.17
N SER A 22 -0.06 -12.81 2.24
CA SER A 22 -0.28 -14.17 1.72
C SER A 22 0.52 -14.49 0.44
N VAL A 23 0.99 -13.47 -0.30
CA VAL A 23 1.71 -13.70 -1.57
C VAL A 23 3.18 -14.07 -1.34
N ARG A 24 3.63 -15.17 -1.93
CA ARG A 24 5.05 -15.60 -1.87
C ARG A 24 5.96 -14.91 -2.89
N ASN A 25 5.36 -14.24 -3.89
CA ASN A 25 6.09 -13.47 -4.89
C ASN A 25 6.34 -12.07 -4.35
N LEU A 26 7.61 -11.72 -4.13
CA LEU A 26 7.98 -10.45 -3.51
C LEU A 26 7.60 -9.23 -4.36
N LEU A 27 7.58 -9.36 -5.69
CA LEU A 27 7.12 -8.27 -6.56
C LEU A 27 5.62 -8.05 -6.39
N ALA A 28 4.83 -9.13 -6.32
CA ALA A 28 3.40 -9.03 -6.07
C ALA A 28 3.14 -8.44 -4.67
N ALA A 29 3.85 -8.89 -3.64
CA ALA A 29 3.74 -8.35 -2.29
C ALA A 29 4.10 -6.85 -2.23
N ALA A 30 5.17 -6.42 -2.92
CA ALA A 30 5.56 -5.01 -2.98
C ALA A 30 4.50 -4.14 -3.69
N VAL A 31 3.91 -4.62 -4.78
CA VAL A 31 2.82 -3.92 -5.48
C VAL A 31 1.57 -3.84 -4.60
N THR A 32 1.21 -4.93 -3.91
CA THR A 32 0.07 -4.94 -2.99
C THR A 32 0.28 -4.01 -1.80
N PHE A 33 1.50 -3.96 -1.25
CA PHE A 33 1.87 -3.00 -0.20
C PHE A 33 1.75 -1.54 -0.66
N ASN A 34 2.11 -1.26 -1.91
CA ASN A 34 1.97 0.06 -2.51
C ASN A 34 0.49 0.47 -2.63
N ILE A 35 -0.37 -0.45 -3.08
CA ILE A 35 -1.84 -0.24 -3.11
C ILE A 35 -2.37 0.04 -1.70
N PHE A 36 -1.93 -0.72 -0.69
CA PHE A 36 -2.28 -0.49 0.71
C PHE A 36 -1.92 0.93 1.16
N SER A 37 -0.68 1.37 0.88
CA SER A 37 -0.22 2.72 1.25
C SER A 37 -1.05 3.81 0.57
N PHE A 38 -1.30 3.71 -0.75
CA PHE A 38 -2.11 4.69 -1.48
C PHE A 38 -3.57 4.77 -0.96
N MET A 39 -4.16 3.62 -0.61
CA MET A 39 -5.50 3.59 -0.03
C MET A 39 -5.54 4.20 1.37
N SER A 40 -4.47 4.02 2.17
CA SER A 40 -4.34 4.68 3.47
C SER A 40 -4.25 6.20 3.33
N ALA A 41 -3.53 6.71 2.32
CA ALA A 41 -3.51 8.13 2.00
C ALA A 41 -4.91 8.67 1.65
N SER A 42 -5.71 7.89 0.91
CA SER A 42 -7.09 8.24 0.59
C SER A 42 -7.99 8.33 1.83
N ILE A 43 -7.75 7.50 2.85
CA ILE A 43 -8.42 7.58 4.16
C ILE A 43 -7.97 8.85 4.90
N MET A 44 -6.68 9.22 4.86
CA MET A 44 -6.20 10.46 5.48
C MET A 44 -6.84 11.70 4.84
N VAL A 45 -7.11 11.67 3.53
CA VAL A 45 -7.88 12.73 2.85
C VAL A 45 -9.30 12.82 3.41
N SER A 46 -9.99 11.69 3.63
CA SER A 46 -11.35 11.70 4.19
C SER A 46 -11.40 12.18 5.65
N LEU A 47 -10.31 12.01 6.39
CA LEU A 47 -10.13 12.55 7.74
C LEU A 47 -9.77 14.04 7.77
N GLY A 48 -9.60 14.70 6.61
CA GLY A 48 -9.21 16.10 6.52
C GLY A 48 -7.73 16.37 6.77
N ALA A 49 -6.90 15.32 6.80
CA ALA A 49 -5.46 15.41 7.04
C ALA A 49 -4.66 15.40 5.72
N ILE A 50 -4.83 16.46 4.91
CA ILE A 50 -4.27 16.49 3.54
C ILE A 50 -2.73 16.50 3.50
N ASP A 51 -2.08 17.13 4.48
CA ASP A 51 -0.62 17.20 4.55
C ASP A 51 -0.02 15.80 4.75
N VAL A 52 -0.61 15.02 5.68
CA VAL A 52 -0.20 13.64 5.95
C VAL A 52 -0.52 12.75 4.75
N ALA A 53 -1.71 12.89 4.16
CA ALA A 53 -2.12 12.13 2.97
C ALA A 53 -1.15 12.34 1.79
N PHE A 54 -0.72 13.58 1.57
CA PHE A 54 0.22 13.90 0.50
C PHE A 54 1.59 13.24 0.74
N THR A 55 2.08 13.31 1.98
CA THR A 55 3.36 12.65 2.33
C THR A 55 3.28 11.13 2.17
N GLU A 56 2.17 10.50 2.56
CA GLU A 56 1.96 9.06 2.41
C GLU A 56 1.88 8.65 0.93
N ALA A 57 1.16 9.42 0.11
CA ALA A 57 1.05 9.16 -1.32
C ALA A 57 2.40 9.27 -2.04
N VAL A 58 3.25 10.24 -1.68
CA VAL A 58 4.57 10.42 -2.31
C VAL A 58 5.60 9.44 -1.77
N VAL A 59 5.70 9.29 -0.45
CA VAL A 59 6.76 8.49 0.18
C VAL A 59 6.37 7.02 0.20
N GLY A 60 5.20 6.67 0.74
CA GLY A 60 4.75 5.29 0.88
C GLY A 60 4.37 4.67 -0.46
N ALA A 61 3.43 5.28 -1.18
CA ALA A 61 2.97 4.73 -2.46
C ALA A 61 3.94 5.04 -3.62
N GLY A 62 4.68 6.16 -3.57
CA GLY A 62 5.68 6.48 -4.59
C GLY A 62 7.03 5.80 -4.33
N VAL A 63 7.80 6.39 -3.42
CA VAL A 63 9.23 6.09 -3.22
C VAL A 63 9.46 4.65 -2.71
N VAL A 64 8.70 4.21 -1.70
CA VAL A 64 8.89 2.86 -1.13
C VAL A 64 8.58 1.76 -2.15
N GLY A 65 7.63 1.97 -3.06
CA GLY A 65 7.38 1.06 -4.17
C GLY A 65 8.60 0.88 -5.09
N VAL A 66 9.25 2.00 -5.46
CA VAL A 66 10.47 1.98 -6.27
C VAL A 66 11.61 1.29 -5.53
N TYR A 67 11.81 1.61 -4.26
CA TYR A 67 12.83 0.97 -3.43
C TYR A 67 12.58 -0.53 -3.25
N GLY A 68 11.33 -0.95 -3.09
CA GLY A 68 10.95 -2.37 -3.03
C GLY A 68 11.32 -3.11 -4.31
N ILE A 69 11.05 -2.52 -5.48
CA ILE A 69 11.43 -3.10 -6.77
C ILE A 69 12.96 -3.19 -6.90
N ILE A 70 13.70 -2.12 -6.55
CA ILE A 70 15.17 -2.11 -6.60
C ILE A 70 15.74 -3.17 -5.65
N ALA A 71 15.23 -3.28 -4.42
CA ALA A 71 15.67 -4.28 -3.46
C ALA A 71 15.46 -5.71 -3.98
N ILE A 72 14.32 -5.98 -4.63
CA ILE A 72 14.04 -7.28 -5.25
C ILE A 72 14.99 -7.56 -6.43
N LEU A 73 15.32 -6.55 -7.23
CA LEU A 73 16.28 -6.68 -8.34
C LEU A 73 17.70 -6.98 -7.85
N LEU A 74 18.09 -6.41 -6.72
CA LEU A 74 19.40 -6.61 -6.08
C LEU A 74 19.46 -7.89 -5.22
N THR A 75 18.35 -8.58 -5.02
CA THR A 75 18.26 -9.77 -4.17
C THR A 75 17.54 -10.93 -4.90
N SER A 76 16.56 -11.58 -4.25
CA SER A 76 15.78 -12.69 -4.79
C SER A 76 14.31 -12.30 -4.90
N ARG A 77 13.59 -12.89 -5.85
CA ARG A 77 12.15 -12.65 -6.09
C ARG A 77 11.21 -13.52 -5.25
N LYS A 78 11.69 -14.61 -4.67
CA LYS A 78 10.89 -15.52 -3.84
C LYS A 78 11.24 -15.34 -2.37
N SER A 79 10.21 -15.36 -1.52
CA SER A 79 10.41 -15.56 -0.08
C SER A 79 11.06 -16.93 0.18
N ARG A 80 11.88 -17.03 1.23
CA ARG A 80 12.53 -18.28 1.67
C ARG A 80 11.63 -19.14 2.58
N ASP A 81 10.37 -18.74 2.77
CA ASP A 81 9.36 -19.39 3.62
C ASP A 81 8.35 -20.27 2.83
#